data_AF-D5EKQ7-F1
#
_entry.id   AF-D5EKQ7-F1
#
_cell.length_a   1.000
_cell.length_b   1.000
_cell.length_c   1.000
_cell.angle_alpha   90.00
_cell.angle_beta   90.00
_cell.angle_gamma   90.00
#
_symmetry.space_group_name_H-M   'P 1'
#
loop_
_entity.id
_entity.type
_entity.pdbx_description
1 polymer ?
#
loop_
_entity_poly.entity_id
_entity_poly.type
_entity_poly.pdbx_seq_one_letter_code
_entity_poly.pdbx_strand_id
1 'polypeptide(L)'
;MPCSWGLIVARTWLMVGAILQRLALMYRLHVILPILILSLWGLSACSPGKVEIVRETDEKQYQRGQHYKATGRIEEALDAFLGVIDSRRDAPESHLEAGYIFLREMKDPMRANYHFNRYIELKPQSERVPQVRQLIETAQKEFARQLPAQPYEGDLDRLDMMELLKSMRQENDSLKRDLMAAQKRVQQLEGLVGDARRTTVTTASPTAVAPPTVQSATSVQSTAAANQPSGADVPRSYRVQSGDSLSTISRKFYGTPSRWIDIYQANRDRLSSENALKVGQELRIP
;
A
#
# COMPACT_ATOMS: atom_id res chain seq x y z
N MET A 1 44.68 58.67 65.81
CA MET A 1 43.98 57.66 64.99
C MET A 1 44.19 57.97 63.51
N PRO A 2 45.01 57.22 62.78
CA PRO A 2 44.69 56.92 61.38
C PRO A 2 45.28 55.58 60.90
N CYS A 3 44.58 54.45 61.05
CA CYS A 3 44.98 53.20 60.37
C CYS A 3 43.84 52.50 59.63
N SER A 4 42.62 53.05 59.63
CA SER A 4 41.44 52.37 59.04
C SER A 4 41.25 52.63 57.54
N TRP A 5 41.77 53.74 57.00
CA TRP A 5 41.48 54.15 55.62
C TRP A 5 42.19 53.31 54.53
N GLY A 6 43.42 52.83 54.79
CA GLY A 6 44.18 52.05 53.81
C GLY A 6 43.58 50.67 53.49
N LEU A 7 42.96 50.02 54.47
CA LEU A 7 42.34 48.69 54.31
C LEU A 7 41.03 48.74 53.50
N ILE A 8 40.29 49.83 53.60
CA ILE A 8 39.03 50.01 52.85
C ILE A 8 39.34 50.22 51.36
N VAL A 9 40.34 51.05 51.05
CA VAL A 9 40.79 51.28 49.67
C VAL A 9 41.39 49.98 49.08
N ALA A 10 42.21 49.25 49.82
CA ALA A 10 42.75 47.98 49.32
C ALA A 10 41.65 46.94 49.01
N ARG A 11 40.60 46.84 49.83
CA ARG A 11 39.46 45.93 49.57
C ARG A 11 38.62 46.36 48.37
N THR A 12 38.41 47.66 48.14
CA THR A 12 37.63 48.12 46.98
C THR A 12 38.38 47.88 45.68
N TRP A 13 39.71 48.08 45.65
CA TRP A 13 40.53 47.79 44.48
C TRP A 13 40.60 46.28 44.16
N LEU A 14 40.67 45.41 45.17
CA LEU A 14 40.59 43.95 44.98
C LEU A 14 39.21 43.50 44.46
N MET A 15 38.12 44.08 44.96
CA MET A 15 36.78 43.78 44.46
C MET A 15 36.57 44.24 43.01
N VAL A 16 37.03 45.45 42.66
CA VAL A 16 36.94 45.98 41.29
C VAL A 16 37.79 45.13 40.33
N GLY A 17 39.00 44.71 40.74
CA GLY A 17 39.83 43.79 39.96
C GLY A 17 39.15 42.45 39.70
N ALA A 18 38.53 41.85 40.72
CA ALA A 18 37.82 40.58 40.58
C ALA A 18 36.58 40.68 39.67
N ILE A 19 35.87 41.81 39.71
CA ILE A 19 34.70 42.08 38.84
C ILE A 19 35.15 42.24 37.39
N LEU A 20 36.19 43.03 37.13
CA LEU A 20 36.76 43.22 35.78
C LEU A 20 37.26 41.89 35.18
N GLN A 21 37.87 41.03 36.01
CA GLN A 21 38.35 39.72 35.57
C GLN A 21 37.20 38.75 35.24
N ARG A 22 36.09 38.79 35.99
CA ARG A 22 34.87 38.02 35.68
C ARG A 22 34.18 38.54 34.42
N LEU A 23 34.09 39.85 34.22
CA LEU A 23 33.56 40.46 33.00
C LEU A 23 34.40 40.11 31.76
N ALA A 24 35.73 40.13 31.88
CA ALA A 24 36.63 39.73 30.80
C ALA A 24 36.51 38.23 30.47
N LEU A 25 36.30 37.37 31.48
CA LEU A 25 36.08 35.93 31.29
C LEU A 25 34.73 35.65 30.62
N MET A 26 33.67 36.33 31.05
CA MET A 26 32.33 36.21 30.45
C MET A 26 32.32 36.71 29.00
N TYR A 27 33.03 37.80 28.70
CA TYR A 27 33.18 38.32 27.34
C TYR A 27 33.95 37.34 26.44
N ARG A 28 35.06 36.77 26.93
CA ARG A 28 35.79 35.72 26.19
C ARG A 28 34.92 34.49 25.95
N LEU A 29 34.11 34.08 26.92
CA LEU A 29 33.18 32.95 26.75
C LEU A 29 32.10 33.27 25.72
N HIS A 30 31.49 34.46 25.75
CA HIS A 30 30.44 34.85 24.80
C HIS A 30 30.94 35.09 23.37
N VAL A 31 32.21 35.46 23.18
CA VAL A 31 32.77 35.64 21.83
C VAL A 31 33.35 34.34 21.28
N ILE A 32 34.04 33.54 22.10
CA ILE A 32 34.73 32.33 21.62
C ILE A 32 33.76 31.16 21.45
N LEU A 33 32.77 30.99 22.34
CA LEU A 33 31.79 29.90 22.26
C LEU A 33 31.00 29.86 20.95
N PRO A 34 30.41 30.96 20.43
CA PRO A 34 29.69 30.91 19.15
C PRO A 34 30.62 30.67 17.96
N ILE A 35 31.88 31.13 18.01
CA ILE A 35 32.87 30.86 16.96
C ILE A 35 33.24 29.36 16.94
N LEU A 36 33.38 28.76 18.13
CA LEU A 36 33.65 27.33 18.28
C LEU A 36 32.46 26.48 17.83
N ILE A 37 31.22 26.87 18.19
CA ILE A 37 30.00 26.21 17.72
C ILE A 37 29.85 26.33 16.19
N LEU A 38 30.11 27.51 15.61
CA LEU A 38 30.07 27.72 14.17
C LEU A 38 31.14 26.90 13.43
N SER A 39 32.33 26.75 14.02
CA SER A 39 33.38 25.86 13.49
C SER A 39 33.00 24.38 13.57
N LEU A 40 32.30 23.98 14.64
CA LEU A 40 31.82 22.61 14.83
C LEU A 40 30.68 22.26 13.86
N TRP A 41 29.83 23.23 13.53
CA TRP A 41 28.78 23.10 12.52
C TRP A 41 29.33 23.13 11.09
N GLY A 42 30.40 23.91 10.84
CA GLY A 42 31.11 23.95 9.55
C GLY A 42 31.80 22.63 9.19
N LEU A 43 32.26 21.87 10.18
CA LEU A 43 32.87 20.54 9.97
C LEU A 43 31.86 19.40 9.80
N SER A 44 30.57 19.63 10.06
CA SER A 44 29.49 18.66 9.85
C SER A 44 28.73 18.86 8.53
N ALA A 45 29.16 19.80 7.68
CA ALA A 45 28.67 19.94 6.32
C ALA A 45 29.32 18.89 5.40
N CYS A 46 29.09 17.60 5.69
CA CYS A 46 29.19 16.57 4.68
C CYS A 46 28.12 16.89 3.63
N SER A 47 28.57 17.47 2.51
CA SER A 47 27.76 17.59 1.30
C SER A 47 27.13 16.23 1.03
N PRO A 48 25.79 16.11 0.91
CA PRO A 48 25.19 14.88 0.43
C PRO A 48 25.69 14.74 -1.01
N GLY A 49 26.73 13.93 -1.20
CA GLY A 49 27.24 13.58 -2.51
C GLY A 49 26.03 13.14 -3.32
N LYS A 50 25.74 13.87 -4.40
CA LYS A 50 24.75 13.45 -5.38
C LYS A 50 25.23 12.08 -5.87
N VAL A 51 24.64 11.02 -5.34
CA VAL A 51 24.82 9.68 -5.89
C VAL A 51 24.25 9.77 -7.28
N GLU A 52 25.11 9.83 -8.28
CA GLU A 52 24.71 9.80 -9.68
C GLU A 52 24.04 8.44 -9.89
N ILE A 53 22.70 8.46 -9.97
CA ILE A 53 21.91 7.25 -10.18
C ILE A 53 22.19 6.81 -11.61
N VAL A 54 23.16 5.91 -11.77
CA VAL A 54 23.48 5.28 -13.05
C VAL A 54 22.22 4.58 -13.55
N ARG A 55 21.78 4.95 -14.75
CA ARG A 55 20.64 4.33 -15.40
C ARG A 55 20.99 2.88 -15.71
N GLU A 56 20.06 1.95 -15.54
CA GLU A 56 20.32 0.55 -15.86
C GLU A 56 20.79 0.34 -17.32
N THR A 57 20.36 1.22 -18.23
CA THR A 57 20.73 1.17 -19.65
C THR A 57 22.22 1.39 -19.89
N ASP A 58 22.88 2.07 -18.96
CA ASP A 58 24.29 2.41 -19.04
C ASP A 58 25.17 1.33 -18.38
N GLU A 59 24.54 0.36 -17.71
CA GLU A 59 25.27 -0.75 -17.11
C GLU A 59 25.79 -1.72 -18.15
N LYS A 60 27.03 -2.17 -17.93
CA LYS A 60 27.71 -3.14 -18.79
C LYS A 60 26.90 -4.43 -18.97
N GLN A 61 26.21 -4.88 -17.93
CA GLN A 61 25.40 -6.10 -17.97
C GLN A 61 24.18 -5.95 -18.88
N TYR A 62 23.45 -4.84 -18.75
CA TYR A 62 22.32 -4.54 -19.64
C TYR A 62 22.77 -4.41 -21.10
N GLN A 63 23.85 -3.67 -21.36
CA GLN A 63 24.40 -3.51 -22.71
C GLN A 63 24.85 -4.85 -23.30
N ARG A 64 25.44 -5.73 -22.49
CA ARG A 64 25.80 -7.08 -22.89
C ARG A 64 24.58 -7.92 -23.25
N GLY A 65 23.49 -7.84 -22.47
CA GLY A 65 22.22 -8.48 -22.81
C GLY A 65 21.66 -8.00 -24.15
N GLN A 66 21.67 -6.67 -24.38
CA GLN A 66 21.25 -6.11 -25.68
C GLN A 66 22.13 -6.58 -26.84
N HIS A 67 23.45 -6.71 -26.64
CA HIS A 67 24.35 -7.26 -27.64
C HIS A 67 24.02 -8.72 -27.96
N TYR A 68 23.85 -9.57 -26.94
CA TYR A 68 23.46 -10.98 -27.16
C TYR A 68 22.15 -11.09 -27.92
N LYS A 69 21.15 -10.29 -27.54
CA LYS A 69 19.85 -10.23 -28.23
C LYS A 69 20.01 -9.87 -29.70
N ALA A 70 20.83 -8.85 -30.01
CA ALA A 70 21.10 -8.43 -31.39
C ALA A 70 21.81 -9.50 -32.22
N THR A 71 22.63 -10.35 -31.58
CA THR A 71 23.30 -11.49 -32.23
C THR A 71 22.44 -12.76 -32.32
N GLY A 72 21.19 -12.73 -31.84
CA GLY A 72 20.30 -13.90 -31.80
C GLY A 72 20.61 -14.91 -30.69
N ARG A 73 21.51 -14.56 -29.76
CA ARG A 73 21.89 -15.36 -28.59
C ARG A 73 20.90 -15.10 -27.46
N ILE A 74 19.70 -15.63 -27.60
CA ILE A 74 18.54 -15.26 -26.79
C ILE A 74 18.68 -15.72 -25.33
N GLU A 75 19.20 -16.92 -25.09
CA GLU A 75 19.36 -17.45 -23.73
C GLU A 75 20.37 -16.61 -22.93
N GLU A 76 21.52 -16.29 -23.52
CA GLU A 76 22.53 -15.46 -22.87
C GLU A 76 22.06 -14.01 -22.71
N ALA A 77 21.23 -13.51 -23.63
CA ALA A 77 20.57 -12.22 -23.47
C ALA A 77 19.65 -12.22 -22.26
N LEU A 78 18.81 -13.26 -22.10
CA LEU A 78 17.91 -13.41 -20.98
C LEU A 78 18.67 -13.46 -19.66
N ASP A 79 19.71 -14.29 -19.57
CA ASP A 79 20.54 -14.41 -18.36
C ASP A 79 21.19 -13.07 -17.99
N ALA A 80 21.65 -12.31 -18.98
CA ALA A 80 22.20 -10.98 -18.73
C ALA A 80 21.15 -10.00 -18.17
N PHE A 81 19.93 -9.99 -18.71
CA PHE A 81 18.84 -9.15 -18.16
C PHE A 81 18.38 -9.59 -16.79
N LEU A 82 18.25 -10.90 -16.55
CA LEU A 82 17.93 -11.45 -15.23
C LEU A 82 19.02 -11.11 -14.21
N GLY A 83 20.29 -11.16 -14.60
CA GLY A 83 21.40 -10.72 -13.74
C GLY A 83 21.31 -9.25 -13.32
N VAL A 84 20.85 -8.36 -14.23
CA VAL A 84 20.58 -6.95 -13.87
C VAL A 84 19.44 -6.88 -12.85
N ILE A 85 18.35 -7.61 -13.09
CA ILE A 85 17.18 -7.69 -12.18
C ILE A 85 17.58 -8.20 -10.80
N ASP A 86 18.44 -9.21 -10.71
CA ASP A 86 18.86 -9.78 -9.43
C ASP A 86 19.78 -8.83 -8.65
N SER A 87 20.59 -8.05 -9.38
CA SER A 87 21.52 -7.10 -8.77
C SER A 87 20.87 -5.79 -8.33
N ARG A 88 19.71 -5.44 -8.90
CA ARG A 88 19.03 -4.15 -8.69
C ARG A 88 17.59 -4.33 -8.20
N ARG A 89 17.13 -3.44 -7.32
CA ARG A 89 15.70 -3.42 -6.94
C ARG A 89 14.81 -2.77 -8.00
N ASP A 90 15.39 -1.84 -8.77
CA ASP A 90 14.75 -1.05 -9.82
C ASP A 90 15.41 -1.33 -11.18
N ALA A 91 14.88 -2.34 -11.89
CA ALA A 91 15.34 -2.71 -13.22
C ALA A 91 14.20 -2.76 -14.28
N PRO A 92 13.40 -1.69 -14.45
CA PRO A 92 12.27 -1.71 -15.38
C PRO A 92 12.64 -2.15 -16.81
N GLU A 93 13.68 -1.59 -17.44
CA GLU A 93 13.99 -1.92 -18.83
C GLU A 93 14.38 -3.40 -19.00
N SER A 94 15.12 -3.95 -18.04
CA SER A 94 15.51 -5.35 -17.98
C SER A 94 14.31 -6.27 -17.78
N HIS A 95 13.35 -5.89 -16.93
CA HIS A 95 12.07 -6.58 -16.84
C HIS A 95 11.33 -6.56 -18.17
N LEU A 96 11.26 -5.42 -18.86
CA LEU A 96 10.57 -5.34 -20.15
C LEU A 96 11.21 -6.27 -21.20
N GLU A 97 12.53 -6.26 -21.32
CA GLU A 97 13.27 -7.11 -22.27
C GLU A 97 13.12 -8.60 -21.94
N ALA A 98 13.27 -8.99 -20.66
CA ALA A 98 13.04 -10.36 -20.22
C ALA A 98 11.59 -10.82 -20.52
N GLY A 99 10.61 -9.93 -20.29
CA GLY A 99 9.21 -10.21 -20.60
C GLY A 99 8.96 -10.51 -22.09
N TYR A 100 9.62 -9.77 -22.99
CA TYR A 100 9.55 -10.07 -24.43
C TYR A 100 10.13 -11.44 -24.78
N ILE A 101 11.31 -11.77 -24.22
CA ILE A 101 11.97 -13.05 -24.47
C ILE A 101 11.11 -14.21 -23.97
N PHE A 102 10.55 -14.10 -22.75
CA PHE A 102 9.68 -15.15 -22.21
C PHE A 102 8.43 -15.35 -23.07
N LEU A 103 7.81 -14.26 -23.55
CA LEU A 103 6.59 -14.35 -24.34
C LEU A 103 6.83 -14.99 -25.71
N ARG A 104 7.89 -14.58 -26.41
CA ARG A 104 8.09 -14.93 -27.83
C ARG A 104 8.93 -16.18 -28.03
N GLU A 105 10.02 -16.28 -27.29
CA GLU A 105 11.05 -17.29 -27.52
C GLU A 105 10.80 -18.50 -26.63
N MET A 106 10.65 -18.27 -25.32
CA MET A 106 10.44 -19.35 -24.35
C MET A 106 9.00 -19.87 -24.34
N LYS A 107 8.07 -19.11 -24.94
CA LYS A 107 6.62 -19.40 -24.92
C LYS A 107 6.11 -19.64 -23.50
N ASP A 108 6.65 -18.90 -22.54
CA ASP A 108 6.31 -18.93 -21.12
C ASP A 108 5.52 -17.65 -20.77
N PRO A 109 4.19 -17.65 -21.02
CA PRO A 109 3.36 -16.48 -20.79
C PRO A 109 3.23 -16.11 -19.31
N MET A 110 3.46 -17.05 -18.39
CA MET A 110 3.38 -16.79 -16.95
C MET A 110 4.53 -15.90 -16.50
N ARG A 111 5.76 -16.27 -16.87
CA ARG A 111 6.94 -15.43 -16.59
C ARG A 111 6.86 -14.11 -17.34
N ALA A 112 6.43 -14.11 -18.60
CA ALA A 112 6.24 -12.87 -19.37
C ALA A 112 5.31 -11.88 -18.64
N ASN A 113 4.14 -12.35 -18.19
CA ASN A 113 3.18 -11.54 -17.46
C ASN A 113 3.77 -10.95 -16.17
N TYR A 114 4.52 -11.74 -15.39
CA TYR A 114 5.23 -11.26 -14.21
C TYR A 114 6.15 -10.07 -14.53
N HIS A 115 7.03 -10.23 -15.52
CA HIS A 115 8.00 -9.19 -15.89
C HIS A 115 7.32 -7.92 -16.43
N PHE A 116 6.25 -8.05 -17.22
CA PHE A 116 5.48 -6.89 -17.70
C PHE A 116 4.76 -6.14 -16.58
N ASN A 117 4.15 -6.84 -15.62
CA ASN A 117 3.55 -6.17 -14.46
C ASN A 117 4.61 -5.42 -13.66
N ARG A 118 5.79 -6.02 -13.48
CA ARG A 118 6.88 -5.38 -12.76
C ARG A 118 7.38 -4.11 -13.47
N TYR A 119 7.40 -4.08 -14.80
CA TYR A 119 7.67 -2.85 -15.55
C TYR A 119 6.64 -1.74 -15.24
N ILE A 120 5.35 -2.08 -15.25
CA ILE A 120 4.27 -1.11 -14.99
C ILE A 120 4.34 -0.57 -13.55
N GLU A 121 4.66 -1.43 -12.58
CA GLU A 121 4.85 -1.03 -11.18
C GLU A 121 6.01 -0.04 -11.02
N LEU A 122 7.13 -0.29 -11.69
CA LEU A 122 8.33 0.54 -11.61
C LEU A 122 8.20 1.83 -12.42
N LYS A 123 7.45 1.81 -13.54
CA LYS A 123 7.26 2.95 -14.45
C LYS A 123 5.79 3.17 -14.83
N PRO A 124 4.93 3.54 -13.88
CA PRO A 124 3.48 3.68 -14.12
C PRO A 124 3.12 4.80 -15.09
N GLN A 125 3.98 5.81 -15.24
CA GLN A 125 3.77 6.97 -16.12
C GLN A 125 4.51 6.85 -17.47
N SER A 126 5.13 5.70 -17.76
CA SER A 126 5.83 5.53 -19.05
C SER A 126 4.84 5.50 -20.21
N GLU A 127 5.20 6.15 -21.32
CA GLU A 127 4.47 6.09 -22.60
C GLU A 127 4.30 4.65 -23.13
N ARG A 128 5.15 3.72 -22.70
CA ARG A 128 5.08 2.30 -23.10
C ARG A 128 4.03 1.52 -22.32
N VAL A 129 3.47 2.04 -21.23
CA VAL A 129 2.51 1.30 -20.38
C VAL A 129 1.30 0.77 -21.17
N PRO A 130 0.64 1.55 -22.06
CA PRO A 130 -0.46 1.02 -22.87
C PRO A 130 -0.05 -0.18 -23.73
N GLN A 131 1.13 -0.12 -24.35
CA GLN A 131 1.68 -1.23 -25.13
C GLN A 131 1.98 -2.46 -24.25
N VAL A 132 2.58 -2.25 -23.07
CA VAL A 132 2.88 -3.34 -22.14
C VAL A 132 1.60 -4.00 -21.62
N ARG A 133 0.52 -3.22 -21.41
CA ARG A 133 -0.79 -3.79 -21.06
C ARG A 133 -1.34 -4.70 -22.15
N GLN A 134 -1.17 -4.35 -23.43
CA GLN A 134 -1.55 -5.21 -24.54
C GLN A 134 -0.72 -6.50 -24.56
N LEU A 135 0.58 -6.43 -24.27
CA LEU A 135 1.43 -7.63 -24.17
C LEU A 135 1.02 -8.55 -23.03
N ILE A 136 0.58 -8.01 -21.89
CA ILE A 136 0.00 -8.81 -20.79
C ILE A 136 -1.25 -9.55 -21.27
N GLU A 137 -2.14 -8.88 -22.01
CA GLU A 137 -3.33 -9.54 -22.58
C GLU A 137 -2.93 -10.63 -23.59
N THR A 138 -1.91 -10.39 -24.41
CA THR A 138 -1.35 -11.41 -25.30
C THR A 138 -0.82 -12.59 -24.50
N ALA A 139 -0.01 -12.36 -23.47
CA ALA A 139 0.51 -13.42 -22.61
C ALA A 139 -0.63 -14.24 -21.96
N GLN A 140 -1.65 -13.58 -21.42
CA GLN A 140 -2.81 -14.26 -20.84
C GLN A 140 -3.56 -15.12 -21.86
N LYS A 141 -3.74 -14.62 -23.09
CA LYS A 141 -4.35 -15.38 -24.18
C LYS A 141 -3.50 -16.59 -24.55
N GLU A 142 -2.18 -16.43 -24.70
CA GLU A 142 -1.25 -17.51 -24.99
C GLU A 142 -1.22 -18.55 -23.87
N PHE A 143 -1.26 -18.13 -22.61
CA PHE A 143 -1.36 -19.05 -21.46
C PHE A 143 -2.60 -19.93 -21.58
N ALA A 144 -3.75 -19.34 -21.87
CA ALA A 144 -4.94 -20.13 -22.09
C ALA A 144 -4.81 -21.08 -23.29
N ARG A 145 -3.96 -20.79 -24.30
CA ARG A 145 -3.72 -21.67 -25.49
C ARG A 145 -3.06 -22.97 -25.10
N GLN A 146 -2.27 -22.92 -24.04
CA GLN A 146 -1.49 -24.04 -23.57
C GLN A 146 -2.27 -24.92 -22.58
N LEU A 147 -3.41 -24.45 -22.06
CA LEU A 147 -4.23 -25.24 -21.17
C LEU A 147 -4.86 -26.41 -21.95
N PRO A 148 -4.68 -27.67 -21.48
CA PRO A 148 -5.30 -28.82 -22.13
C PRO A 148 -6.81 -28.69 -22.02
N ALA A 149 -7.51 -28.87 -23.14
CA ALA A 149 -8.94 -29.17 -23.09
C ALA A 149 -9.09 -30.54 -22.43
N GLN A 150 -9.69 -30.61 -21.25
CA GLN A 150 -10.19 -31.89 -20.72
C GLN A 150 -11.19 -32.51 -21.72
N PRO A 151 -11.49 -33.83 -21.67
CA PRO A 151 -12.13 -34.55 -22.78
C PRO A 151 -13.63 -34.27 -22.97
N TYR A 152 -14.13 -33.09 -22.58
CA TYR A 152 -15.51 -32.70 -22.80
C TYR A 152 -15.58 -31.27 -23.38
N GLU A 153 -15.96 -31.25 -24.66
CA GLU A 153 -16.64 -30.21 -25.44
C GLU A 153 -16.29 -28.72 -25.21
N GLY A 154 -15.54 -28.17 -26.17
CA GLY A 154 -15.97 -26.94 -26.85
C GLY A 154 -15.04 -25.74 -26.72
N ASP A 155 -14.80 -25.06 -27.84
CA ASP A 155 -14.16 -23.73 -27.93
C ASP A 155 -14.78 -22.65 -27.01
N LEU A 156 -15.92 -22.95 -26.37
CA LEU A 156 -16.70 -22.08 -25.48
C LEU A 156 -16.02 -21.85 -24.11
N ASP A 157 -15.36 -22.84 -23.50
CA ASP A 157 -14.76 -22.70 -22.15
C ASP A 157 -13.54 -21.76 -22.15
N ARG A 158 -12.82 -21.69 -23.26
CA ARG A 158 -11.65 -20.81 -23.43
C ARG A 158 -12.04 -19.34 -23.50
N LEU A 159 -13.11 -19.04 -24.22
CA LEU A 159 -13.70 -17.70 -24.31
C LEU A 159 -14.24 -17.29 -22.94
N ASP A 160 -14.89 -18.22 -22.23
CA ASP A 160 -15.45 -17.98 -20.90
C ASP A 160 -14.36 -17.76 -19.85
N MET A 161 -13.26 -18.50 -19.90
CA MET A 161 -12.10 -18.28 -19.02
C MET A 161 -11.40 -16.92 -19.29
N MET A 162 -11.35 -16.47 -20.54
CA MET A 162 -10.84 -15.13 -20.88
C MET A 162 -11.77 -14.02 -20.40
N GLU A 163 -13.09 -14.19 -20.56
CA GLU A 163 -14.06 -13.24 -20.03
C GLU A 163 -14.05 -13.23 -18.49
N LEU A 164 -13.80 -14.38 -17.85
CA LEU A 164 -13.60 -14.47 -16.41
C LEU A 164 -12.34 -13.73 -15.94
N LEU A 165 -11.18 -13.92 -16.59
CA LEU A 165 -9.97 -13.17 -16.25
C LEU A 165 -10.15 -11.67 -16.45
N LYS A 166 -10.82 -11.29 -17.54
CA LYS A 166 -11.12 -9.89 -17.85
C LYS A 166 -12.07 -9.28 -16.83
N SER A 167 -13.16 -9.96 -16.48
CA SER A 167 -14.11 -9.51 -15.46
C SER A 167 -13.44 -9.42 -14.08
N MET A 168 -12.64 -10.41 -13.68
CA MET A 168 -11.85 -10.36 -12.45
C MET A 168 -10.86 -9.20 -12.41
N ARG A 169 -10.24 -8.87 -13.54
CA ARG A 169 -9.36 -7.70 -13.64
C ARG A 169 -10.14 -6.40 -13.51
N GLN A 170 -11.29 -6.30 -14.18
CA GLN A 170 -12.17 -5.13 -14.08
C GLN A 170 -12.69 -4.93 -12.65
N GLU A 171 -13.07 -6.01 -11.97
CA GLU A 171 -13.45 -5.99 -10.56
C GLU A 171 -12.29 -5.58 -9.67
N ASN A 172 -11.07 -6.08 -9.89
CA ASN A 172 -9.90 -5.63 -9.14
C ASN A 172 -9.63 -4.12 -9.35
N ASP A 173 -9.79 -3.63 -10.58
CA ASP A 173 -9.58 -2.21 -10.90
C ASP A 173 -10.71 -1.31 -10.36
N SER A 174 -11.96 -1.79 -10.30
CA SER A 174 -13.04 -1.07 -9.61
C SER A 174 -12.82 -1.04 -8.10
N LEU A 175 -12.49 -2.18 -7.48
CA LEU A 175 -12.19 -2.28 -6.06
C LEU A 175 -11.01 -1.38 -5.66
N LYS A 176 -9.94 -1.32 -6.48
CA LYS A 176 -8.83 -0.39 -6.25
C LYS A 176 -9.28 1.08 -6.26
N ARG A 177 -10.16 1.46 -7.20
CA ARG A 177 -10.72 2.82 -7.25
C ARG A 177 -11.58 3.13 -6.03
N ASP A 178 -12.43 2.19 -5.62
CA ASP A 178 -13.30 2.34 -4.45
C ASP A 178 -12.48 2.44 -3.17
N LEU A 179 -11.43 1.63 -3.03
CA LEU A 179 -10.50 1.68 -1.91
C LEU A 179 -9.77 3.02 -1.85
N MET A 180 -9.29 3.54 -2.97
CA MET A 180 -8.69 4.89 -3.02
C MET A 180 -9.70 5.98 -2.63
N ALA A 181 -10.95 5.87 -3.08
CA ALA A 181 -11.99 6.83 -2.73
C ALA A 181 -12.36 6.77 -1.24
N ALA A 182 -12.44 5.56 -0.67
CA ALA A 182 -12.68 5.34 0.75
C ALA A 182 -11.52 5.88 1.61
N GLN A 183 -10.28 5.61 1.23
CA GLN A 183 -9.09 6.14 1.90
C GLN A 183 -9.07 7.68 1.91
N LYS A 184 -9.40 8.31 0.78
CA LYS A 184 -9.51 9.78 0.72
C LYS A 184 -10.61 10.33 1.65
N ARG A 185 -11.76 9.65 1.73
CA ARG A 185 -12.84 10.03 2.66
C ARG A 185 -12.40 9.91 4.11
N VAL A 186 -11.70 8.82 4.47
CA VAL A 186 -11.13 8.65 5.82
C VAL A 186 -10.17 9.79 6.14
N GLN A 187 -9.24 10.10 5.23
CA GLN A 187 -8.26 11.16 5.45
C GLN A 187 -8.90 12.56 5.56
N GLN A 188 -9.98 12.82 4.81
CA GLN A 188 -10.76 14.05 4.93
C GLN A 188 -11.46 14.14 6.29
N LEU A 189 -12.07 13.05 6.76
CA LEU A 189 -12.72 13.00 8.07
C LEU A 189 -11.71 13.17 9.20
N GLU A 190 -10.53 12.56 9.12
CA GLU A 190 -9.44 12.75 10.08
C GLU A 190 -8.99 14.22 10.15
N GLY A 191 -8.91 14.91 9.00
CA GLY A 191 -8.64 16.35 8.95
C GLY A 191 -9.70 17.16 9.68
N LEU A 192 -10.98 16.90 9.41
CA LEU A 192 -12.11 17.59 10.05
C LEU A 192 -12.18 17.34 11.57
N VAL A 193 -11.93 16.10 11.99
CA VAL A 193 -11.87 15.73 13.42
C VAL A 193 -10.65 16.36 14.09
N GLY A 194 -9.52 16.44 13.40
CA GLY A 194 -8.32 17.14 13.87
C GLY A 194 -8.56 18.64 14.08
N ASP A 195 -9.24 19.29 13.14
CA ASP A 195 -9.60 20.71 13.25
C ASP A 195 -10.63 20.97 14.35
N ALA A 196 -11.65 20.10 14.50
CA ALA A 196 -12.63 20.16 15.59
C ALA A 196 -11.98 19.95 16.97
N ARG A 197 -11.01 19.04 17.08
CA ARG A 197 -10.22 18.84 18.30
C ARG A 197 -9.34 20.05 18.61
N ARG A 198 -8.82 20.75 17.60
CA ARG A 198 -8.04 21.97 17.79
C ARG A 198 -8.91 23.16 18.20
N THR A 199 -10.14 23.27 17.71
CA THR A 199 -11.09 24.33 18.10
C THR A 199 -11.64 24.15 19.51
N THR A 200 -11.83 22.91 19.97
CA THR A 200 -12.36 22.61 21.32
C THR A 200 -11.35 22.82 22.46
N VAL A 201 -10.05 22.89 22.17
CA VAL A 201 -9.00 23.17 23.18
C VAL A 201 -8.83 24.67 23.45
N THR A 202 -9.28 25.55 22.55
CA THR A 202 -9.20 27.01 22.74
C THR A 202 -10.36 27.58 23.58
N THR A 203 -11.41 26.78 23.85
CA THR A 203 -12.59 27.25 24.60
C THR A 203 -13.06 26.19 25.60
N ALA A 204 -12.24 25.88 26.62
CA ALA A 204 -12.66 25.06 27.75
C ALA A 204 -12.55 25.85 29.06
N SER A 205 -13.64 26.53 29.43
CA SER A 205 -13.94 26.95 30.81
C SER A 205 -15.05 26.03 31.33
N PRO A 206 -14.91 25.34 32.48
CA PRO A 206 -15.89 24.36 32.92
C PRO A 206 -16.91 25.00 33.87
N THR A 207 -18.19 24.95 33.52
CA THR A 207 -19.26 25.03 34.51
C THR A 207 -20.21 23.87 34.31
N ALA A 208 -20.07 22.91 35.21
CA ALA A 208 -20.98 21.80 35.40
C ALA A 208 -22.27 22.28 36.09
N VAL A 209 -23.43 21.90 35.57
CA VAL A 209 -24.65 21.72 36.36
C VAL A 209 -25.42 20.51 35.82
N ALA A 210 -25.88 19.71 36.76
CA ALA A 210 -26.42 18.36 36.64
C ALA A 210 -27.87 18.29 36.09
N PRO A 211 -28.43 17.09 35.83
CA PRO A 211 -29.61 16.84 34.99
C PRO A 211 -30.92 16.70 35.80
N PRO A 212 -32.09 16.73 35.14
CA PRO A 212 -33.27 16.05 35.66
C PRO A 212 -33.67 14.85 34.80
N THR A 213 -34.00 13.77 35.50
CA THR A 213 -34.68 12.57 35.06
C THR A 213 -36.19 12.76 35.24
N VAL A 214 -37.04 12.42 34.25
CA VAL A 214 -38.26 11.58 34.39
C VAL A 214 -39.01 11.35 33.06
N GLN A 215 -39.28 10.06 32.81
CA GLN A 215 -40.52 9.40 32.34
C GLN A 215 -41.06 9.54 30.89
N SER A 216 -40.96 8.40 30.19
CA SER A 216 -41.96 7.57 29.49
C SER A 216 -43.10 8.15 28.62
N ALA A 217 -43.21 7.49 27.45
CA ALA A 217 -44.39 7.16 26.62
C ALA A 217 -44.85 8.18 25.55
N THR A 218 -44.65 7.84 24.27
CA THR A 218 -45.70 7.24 23.39
C THR A 218 -45.21 7.10 21.95
N SER A 219 -45.61 5.97 21.36
CA SER A 219 -45.57 5.55 19.96
C SER A 219 -45.93 6.64 18.94
N VAL A 220 -45.17 6.70 17.84
CA VAL A 220 -45.68 7.04 16.51
C VAL A 220 -45.13 6.04 15.49
N GLN A 221 -46.03 5.18 15.03
CA GLN A 221 -45.94 4.39 13.80
C GLN A 221 -46.22 5.31 12.60
N SER A 222 -45.36 5.27 11.58
CA SER A 222 -45.68 5.42 10.14
C SER A 222 -44.41 5.14 9.33
N THR A 223 -44.25 3.92 8.79
CA THR A 223 -44.56 3.49 7.41
C THR A 223 -43.61 4.01 6.33
N ALA A 224 -42.72 3.13 5.86
CA ALA A 224 -42.30 3.04 4.46
C ALA A 224 -41.70 1.64 4.19
N ALA A 225 -42.58 0.68 3.91
CA ALA A 225 -42.22 -0.54 3.20
C ALA A 225 -42.32 -0.26 1.69
N ALA A 226 -41.31 -0.69 0.92
CA ALA A 226 -41.45 -1.36 -0.39
C ALA A 226 -40.15 -1.28 -1.20
N ASN A 227 -39.30 -2.30 -1.08
CA ASN A 227 -38.86 -3.13 -2.21
C ASN A 227 -37.78 -4.10 -1.72
N GLN A 228 -38.22 -5.16 -1.06
CA GLN A 228 -37.47 -6.42 -1.07
C GLN A 228 -38.32 -7.44 -1.83
N PRO A 229 -37.82 -8.02 -2.94
CA PRO A 229 -38.48 -9.16 -3.54
C PRO A 229 -38.40 -10.34 -2.56
N SER A 230 -39.57 -10.74 -2.06
CA SER A 230 -39.76 -11.94 -1.27
C SER A 230 -39.41 -13.19 -2.09
N GLY A 231 -38.55 -14.02 -1.49
CA GLY A 231 -38.72 -15.48 -1.41
C GLY A 231 -39.04 -16.21 -2.70
N ALA A 232 -38.02 -16.43 -3.53
CA ALA A 232 -37.90 -17.76 -4.12
C ALA A 232 -37.49 -18.70 -2.98
N ASP A 233 -38.15 -19.85 -2.89
CA ASP A 233 -37.99 -20.87 -1.86
C ASP A 233 -36.52 -21.35 -1.82
N VAL A 234 -35.69 -20.68 -1.02
CA VAL A 234 -34.27 -21.01 -0.87
C VAL A 234 -34.22 -22.29 -0.04
N PRO A 235 -33.66 -23.40 -0.56
CA PRO A 235 -33.52 -24.64 0.20
C PRO A 235 -32.87 -24.35 1.54
N ARG A 236 -33.54 -24.73 2.65
CA ARG A 236 -33.05 -24.46 4.01
C ARG A 236 -31.69 -25.11 4.30
N SER A 237 -31.31 -26.11 3.50
CA SER A 237 -30.04 -26.81 3.58
C SER A 237 -29.44 -27.10 2.21
N TYR A 238 -28.12 -27.02 2.10
CA TYR A 238 -27.34 -27.35 0.91
C TYR A 238 -26.20 -28.31 1.22
N ARG A 239 -25.98 -29.31 0.36
CA ARG A 239 -24.85 -30.24 0.46
C ARG A 239 -23.71 -29.75 -0.44
N VAL A 240 -22.58 -29.44 0.19
CA VAL A 240 -21.38 -28.88 -0.46
C VAL A 240 -20.86 -29.85 -1.52
N GLN A 241 -20.68 -29.36 -2.74
CA GLN A 241 -20.09 -30.10 -3.85
C GLN A 241 -18.59 -29.79 -3.97
N SER A 242 -17.87 -30.60 -4.75
CA SER A 242 -16.46 -30.35 -5.02
C SER A 242 -16.30 -29.02 -5.77
N GLY A 243 -15.46 -28.12 -5.24
CA GLY A 243 -15.21 -26.80 -5.84
C GLY A 243 -16.10 -25.66 -5.32
N ASP A 244 -17.04 -25.94 -4.41
CA ASP A 244 -17.88 -24.90 -3.81
C ASP A 244 -17.11 -24.03 -2.79
N SER A 245 -17.43 -22.74 -2.75
CA SER A 245 -17.06 -21.79 -1.70
C SER A 245 -18.31 -21.12 -1.13
N LEU A 246 -18.22 -20.50 0.05
CA LEU A 246 -19.37 -19.79 0.63
C LEU A 246 -19.89 -18.69 -0.31
N SER A 247 -18.99 -18.05 -1.06
CA SER A 247 -19.33 -17.03 -2.05
C SER A 247 -20.02 -17.60 -3.30
N THR A 248 -19.59 -18.77 -3.81
CA THR A 248 -20.27 -19.41 -4.95
C THR A 248 -21.65 -19.94 -4.55
N ILE A 249 -21.76 -20.51 -3.35
CA ILE A 249 -23.03 -20.95 -2.76
C ILE A 249 -23.95 -19.74 -2.56
N SER A 250 -23.45 -18.63 -2.00
CA SER A 250 -24.21 -17.39 -1.87
C SER A 250 -24.73 -16.88 -3.21
N ARG A 251 -23.91 -16.91 -4.26
CA ARG A 251 -24.33 -16.50 -5.60
C ARG A 251 -25.43 -17.43 -6.15
N LYS A 252 -25.34 -18.73 -5.91
CA LYS A 252 -26.33 -19.72 -6.35
C LYS A 252 -27.70 -19.51 -5.71
N PHE A 253 -27.76 -19.14 -4.43
CA PHE A 253 -29.01 -19.03 -3.67
C PHE A 253 -29.56 -17.61 -3.57
N TYR A 254 -28.69 -16.60 -3.46
CA TYR A 254 -29.09 -15.20 -3.31
C TYR A 254 -28.81 -14.35 -4.54
N GLY A 255 -28.25 -14.91 -5.61
CA GLY A 255 -27.84 -14.18 -6.80
C GLY A 255 -26.62 -13.27 -6.61
N THR A 256 -26.07 -13.20 -5.40
CA THR A 256 -24.93 -12.34 -5.05
C THR A 256 -23.90 -13.10 -4.22
N PRO A 257 -22.58 -12.92 -4.46
CA PRO A 257 -21.56 -13.52 -3.61
C PRO A 257 -21.50 -12.87 -2.23
N SER A 258 -22.02 -11.64 -2.06
CA SER A 258 -21.82 -10.82 -0.86
C SER A 258 -22.55 -11.33 0.39
N ARG A 259 -23.49 -12.27 0.25
CA ARG A 259 -24.23 -12.88 1.37
C ARG A 259 -23.56 -14.14 1.93
N TRP A 260 -22.31 -14.39 1.56
CA TRP A 260 -21.51 -15.48 2.13
C TRP A 260 -21.35 -15.37 3.66
N ILE A 261 -21.33 -14.15 4.20
CA ILE A 261 -21.23 -13.87 5.64
C ILE A 261 -22.46 -14.42 6.38
N ASP A 262 -23.65 -14.23 5.82
CA ASP A 262 -24.91 -14.73 6.40
C ASP A 262 -24.88 -16.26 6.50
N ILE A 263 -24.44 -16.92 5.42
CA ILE A 263 -24.26 -18.38 5.38
C ILE A 263 -23.23 -18.82 6.43
N TYR A 264 -22.10 -18.12 6.54
CA TYR A 264 -21.08 -18.46 7.52
C TYR A 264 -21.59 -18.33 8.96
N GLN A 265 -22.27 -17.23 9.27
CA GLN A 265 -22.82 -16.97 10.60
C GLN A 265 -23.83 -18.03 11.02
N ALA A 266 -24.69 -18.47 10.10
CA ALA A 266 -25.68 -19.51 10.35
C ALA A 266 -25.09 -20.92 10.55
N ASN A 267 -23.80 -21.12 10.25
CA ASN A 267 -23.09 -22.40 10.31
C ASN A 267 -21.81 -22.33 11.15
N ARG A 268 -21.66 -21.35 12.06
CA ARG A 268 -20.48 -21.22 12.94
C ARG A 268 -20.21 -22.45 13.81
N ASP A 269 -21.26 -23.20 14.12
CA ASP A 269 -21.20 -24.49 14.82
C ASP A 269 -20.60 -25.62 13.96
N ARG A 270 -20.60 -25.47 12.63
CA ARG A 270 -20.18 -26.50 11.66
C ARG A 270 -18.95 -26.11 10.84
N LEU A 271 -18.55 -24.84 10.86
CA LEU A 271 -17.40 -24.31 10.12
C LEU A 271 -16.41 -23.63 11.07
N SER A 272 -15.22 -24.22 11.19
CA SER A 272 -14.12 -23.66 11.99
C SER A 272 -13.53 -22.38 11.39
N SER A 273 -13.62 -22.20 10.08
CA SER A 273 -13.20 -20.98 9.37
C SER A 273 -13.96 -20.84 8.05
N GLU A 274 -13.89 -19.66 7.43
CA GLU A 274 -14.52 -19.33 6.14
C GLU A 274 -14.14 -20.31 5.01
N ASN A 275 -12.90 -20.80 5.03
CA ASN A 275 -12.34 -21.71 4.02
C ASN A 275 -12.43 -23.19 4.43
N ALA A 276 -13.06 -23.53 5.55
CA ALA A 276 -13.10 -24.90 6.08
C ALA A 276 -14.24 -25.77 5.52
N LEU A 277 -14.72 -25.48 4.31
CA LEU A 277 -15.77 -26.24 3.65
C LEU A 277 -15.28 -27.65 3.26
N LYS A 278 -16.02 -28.68 3.67
CA LYS A 278 -15.75 -30.07 3.25
C LYS A 278 -16.79 -30.56 2.26
N VAL A 279 -16.34 -31.24 1.21
CA VAL A 279 -17.25 -31.86 0.23
C VAL A 279 -18.18 -32.85 0.93
N GLY A 280 -19.46 -32.79 0.60
CA GLY A 280 -20.50 -33.62 1.19
C GLY A 280 -21.07 -33.11 2.51
N GLN A 281 -20.55 -32.01 3.07
CA GLN A 281 -21.05 -31.36 4.28
C GLN A 281 -22.38 -30.65 4.03
N GLU A 282 -23.29 -30.68 5.01
CA GLU A 282 -24.54 -29.91 4.96
C GLU A 282 -24.42 -28.54 5.62
N LEU A 283 -24.75 -27.51 4.85
CA LEU A 283 -24.85 -26.12 5.29
C LEU A 283 -26.30 -25.68 5.39
N ARG A 284 -26.60 -24.85 6.39
CA ARG A 284 -27.85 -24.11 6.52
C ARG A 284 -27.79 -22.86 5.65
N ILE A 285 -28.82 -22.61 4.83
CA ILE A 285 -28.93 -21.40 4.02
C ILE A 285 -30.03 -20.50 4.62
N PRO A 286 -29.69 -19.31 5.15
CA PRO A 286 -30.63 -18.39 5.80
C PRO A 286 -31.81 -17.89 4.98
#